data_AF-R6UBE5-F1
#
_entry.id   AF-R6UBE5-F1
#
_cell.length_a   1.000
_cell.length_b   1.000
_cell.length_c   1.000
_cell.angle_alpha   90.00
_cell.angle_beta   90.00
_cell.angle_gamma   90.00
#
_symmetry.space_group_name_H-M   'P 1'
#
loop_
_entity.id
_entity.type
_entity.pdbx_description
1 polymer ?
#
loop_
_entity_poly.entity_id
_entity_poly.type
_entity_poly.pdbx_seq_one_letter_code
_entity_poly.pdbx_strand_id
1 'polypeptide(L)'
;MKRILSLALSLILAWSLSIPTLAAEDLNPPLWQQMGFSSREECITSVYGDEDAYEEAVQEALERQQWEDSKAAEIASFDPDAYWESDECQYHWYYDSKEEFMEDWFLETEEEFRDVMLEDWLDQEWDAYRQATLVERTRAELGAPAGETGVMLDGTYISFPGGAVPEVVNGATMVPCGPVLKAFGGTVSHTGSEVVCTLDGAVYRLRSGSDTIAVTNADGTASEIVLGAACYEKNGATYLALRPFAEAMGCDVMWDSTFQTAVLLRREAAIAQLDQQFTVINQMFAAMEYDASKNYKTVARMDAKLTMLDSINGDKQYPMDADVEMLQSGGTVNLKLTMDLSSLLEIPDALDGMDPLSAAALKNQLRNVKMEMIYDAEGGTLYLKMPLLAELSGGQLDRDSWIAFPLGEFAQIPVGTSTTMGAILYQSMRQQVELMSSFGPYFEGMITPALLYRELFVSAEEAAAYVGDDCFEASGGYSVLHYDEEDYNAYLESQYGEGSAEYLSEFEQLEMELKIARSGAATFRMLMQTKDHGVYSPAMLLDISGSQSPTRVDLSMLVKLKNQFNLELTYTGNTTETNQKPNAAPPAGETVVNPYESYETPEPAAA
;
A
#
# COMPACT_ATOMS: atom_id res chain seq x y z
N MET A 1 -42.48 -34.16 0.76
CA MET A 1 -41.24 -34.96 0.88
C MET A 1 -39.99 -34.29 0.31
N LYS A 2 -40.03 -33.46 -0.76
CA LYS A 2 -38.85 -32.68 -1.22
C LYS A 2 -38.52 -31.41 -0.41
N ARG A 3 -39.45 -30.92 0.43
CA ARG A 3 -39.22 -29.75 1.32
C ARG A 3 -38.65 -30.09 2.71
N ILE A 4 -38.62 -31.37 3.10
CA ILE A 4 -38.02 -31.81 4.37
C ILE A 4 -36.55 -32.24 4.16
N LEU A 5 -36.20 -32.77 2.97
CA LEU A 5 -34.79 -33.03 2.64
C LEU A 5 -33.98 -31.76 2.37
N SER A 6 -34.59 -30.67 1.90
CA SER A 6 -33.88 -29.38 1.76
C SER A 6 -33.66 -28.74 3.13
N LEU A 7 -34.63 -28.84 4.06
CA LEU A 7 -34.46 -28.39 5.44
C LEU A 7 -33.46 -29.25 6.23
N ALA A 8 -33.38 -30.56 5.96
CA ALA A 8 -32.38 -31.44 6.56
C ALA A 8 -30.98 -31.23 5.94
N LEU A 9 -30.86 -30.93 4.65
CA LEU A 9 -29.57 -30.59 4.04
C LEU A 9 -29.11 -29.17 4.42
N SER A 10 -30.03 -28.22 4.59
CA SER A 10 -29.73 -26.90 5.16
C SER A 10 -29.39 -26.98 6.64
N LEU A 11 -30.02 -27.87 7.43
CA LEU A 11 -29.58 -28.13 8.80
C LEU A 11 -28.25 -28.89 8.85
N ILE A 12 -27.91 -29.74 7.88
CA ILE A 12 -26.63 -30.47 7.87
C ILE A 12 -25.48 -29.59 7.34
N LEU A 13 -25.73 -28.71 6.37
CA LEU A 13 -24.77 -27.68 5.93
C LEU A 13 -24.63 -26.54 6.96
N ALA A 14 -25.72 -26.16 7.62
CA ALA A 14 -25.67 -25.29 8.80
C ALA A 14 -25.34 -26.06 10.10
N TRP A 15 -24.78 -27.28 9.99
CA TRP A 15 -24.08 -28.01 11.05
C TRP A 15 -22.65 -28.41 10.62
N SER A 16 -22.23 -28.09 9.38
CA SER A 16 -20.85 -28.29 8.88
C SER A 16 -20.17 -27.00 8.41
N LEU A 17 -20.91 -25.89 8.33
CA LEU A 17 -20.45 -24.51 8.15
C LEU A 17 -20.85 -23.63 9.33
N SER A 18 -21.02 -24.26 10.48
CA SER A 18 -21.34 -23.61 11.75
C SER A 18 -20.64 -24.34 12.89
N ILE A 19 -19.40 -23.97 13.09
CA ILE A 19 -19.02 -23.53 14.42
C ILE A 19 -18.45 -22.12 14.18
N PRO A 20 -19.32 -21.10 14.23
CA PRO A 20 -19.21 -20.13 15.30
C PRO A 20 -20.27 -20.55 16.30
N THR A 21 -19.86 -21.36 17.28
CA THR A 21 -20.69 -21.54 18.47
C THR A 21 -20.62 -20.24 19.24
N LEU A 22 -21.67 -19.44 19.09
CA LEU A 22 -22.11 -18.58 20.18
C LEU A 22 -22.15 -19.41 21.48
N ALA A 23 -21.39 -18.93 22.46
CA ALA A 23 -21.32 -19.29 23.87
C ALA A 23 -20.60 -20.61 24.23
N ALA A 24 -19.34 -20.51 24.64
CA ALA A 24 -18.95 -20.58 26.05
C ALA A 24 -17.44 -20.33 26.18
N GLU A 25 -17.01 -19.73 27.28
CA GLU A 25 -15.60 -19.75 27.66
C GLU A 25 -15.16 -21.20 27.83
N ASP A 26 -14.49 -21.78 26.83
CA ASP A 26 -13.80 -23.07 26.97
C ASP A 26 -12.53 -22.94 27.83
N LEU A 27 -12.12 -21.70 28.11
CA LEU A 27 -11.14 -21.34 29.11
C LEU A 27 -11.75 -21.45 30.51
N ASN A 28 -11.06 -22.15 31.40
CA ASN A 28 -11.45 -22.26 32.81
C ASN A 28 -10.28 -21.82 33.72
N PRO A 29 -10.35 -20.62 34.33
CA PRO A 29 -11.45 -19.66 34.28
C PRO A 29 -11.53 -18.92 32.93
N PRO A 30 -12.66 -18.24 32.63
CA PRO A 30 -12.83 -17.36 31.47
C PRO A 30 -11.73 -16.31 31.26
N LEU A 31 -11.47 -15.90 30.01
CA LEU A 31 -10.42 -14.92 29.70
C LEU A 31 -10.58 -13.60 30.49
N TRP A 32 -11.77 -13.00 30.52
CA TRP A 32 -12.01 -11.78 31.32
C TRP A 32 -11.71 -11.97 32.80
N GLN A 33 -11.93 -13.18 33.35
CA GLN A 33 -11.64 -13.48 34.74
C GLN A 33 -10.14 -13.72 34.97
N GLN A 34 -9.44 -14.35 34.01
CA GLN A 34 -7.97 -14.47 34.02
C GLN A 34 -7.31 -13.08 34.01
N MET A 35 -7.87 -12.14 33.24
CA MET A 35 -7.41 -10.75 33.16
C MET A 35 -7.86 -9.87 34.34
N GLY A 36 -8.61 -10.43 35.31
CA GLY A 36 -8.99 -9.73 36.54
C GLY A 36 -10.21 -8.80 36.42
N PHE A 37 -10.96 -8.84 35.32
CA PHE A 37 -12.20 -8.07 35.17
C PHE A 37 -13.35 -8.71 35.94
N SER A 38 -14.38 -7.92 36.24
CA SER A 38 -15.56 -8.40 36.98
C SER A 38 -16.65 -8.99 36.08
N SER A 39 -16.60 -8.67 34.78
CA SER A 39 -17.49 -9.20 33.75
C SER A 39 -16.87 -9.17 32.36
N ARG A 40 -17.43 -9.96 31.44
CA ARG A 40 -17.06 -9.98 30.03
C ARG A 40 -17.29 -8.63 29.36
N GLU A 41 -18.43 -8.00 29.60
CA GLU A 41 -18.76 -6.70 29.01
C GLU A 41 -17.77 -5.60 29.43
N GLU A 42 -17.32 -5.63 30.68
CA GLU A 42 -16.29 -4.70 31.19
C GLU A 42 -14.94 -4.94 30.49
N CYS A 43 -14.56 -6.21 30.31
CA CYS A 43 -13.33 -6.59 29.59
C CYS A 43 -13.36 -6.14 28.12
N ILE A 44 -14.46 -6.40 27.42
CA ILE A 44 -14.65 -5.95 26.03
C ILE A 44 -14.53 -4.44 25.94
N THR A 45 -15.30 -3.71 26.75
CA THR A 45 -15.32 -2.23 26.70
C THR A 45 -13.97 -1.61 27.05
N SER A 46 -13.23 -2.21 27.99
CA SER A 46 -12.00 -1.63 28.53
C SER A 46 -10.74 -2.03 27.77
N VAL A 47 -10.75 -3.17 27.07
CA VAL A 47 -9.55 -3.75 26.45
C VAL A 47 -9.71 -4.02 24.97
N TYR A 48 -10.82 -4.62 24.53
CA TYR A 48 -10.95 -5.16 23.16
C TYR A 48 -11.79 -4.27 22.23
N GLY A 49 -12.56 -3.33 22.77
CA GLY A 49 -13.43 -2.42 22.01
C GLY A 49 -14.71 -3.10 21.49
N ASP A 50 -14.59 -4.27 20.89
CA ASP A 50 -15.70 -5.02 20.32
C ASP A 50 -15.67 -6.53 20.61
N GLU A 51 -16.77 -7.17 20.23
CA GLU A 51 -17.02 -8.60 20.44
C GLU A 51 -16.10 -9.50 19.62
N ASP A 52 -15.80 -9.11 18.38
CA ASP A 52 -15.03 -9.93 17.44
C ASP A 52 -13.57 -10.00 17.88
N ALA A 53 -13.00 -8.86 18.30
CA ALA A 53 -11.65 -8.78 18.86
C ALA A 53 -11.52 -9.59 20.17
N TYR A 54 -12.55 -9.58 21.02
CA TYR A 54 -12.56 -10.41 22.23
C TYR A 54 -12.66 -11.91 21.90
N GLU A 55 -13.47 -12.29 20.91
CA GLU A 55 -13.58 -13.69 20.48
C GLU A 55 -12.28 -14.21 19.87
N GLU A 56 -11.55 -13.39 19.10
CA GLU A 56 -10.23 -13.72 18.58
C GLU A 56 -9.22 -13.96 19.72
N ALA A 57 -9.20 -13.07 20.73
CA ALA A 57 -8.34 -13.23 21.89
C ALA A 57 -8.66 -14.47 22.73
N VAL A 58 -9.95 -14.82 22.87
CA VAL A 58 -10.37 -16.07 23.52
C VAL A 58 -9.85 -17.29 22.75
N GLN A 59 -9.94 -17.25 21.42
CA GLN A 59 -9.47 -18.33 20.57
C GLN A 59 -7.95 -18.51 20.67
N GLU A 60 -7.19 -17.42 20.66
CA GLU A 60 -5.74 -17.46 20.86
C GLU A 60 -5.36 -18.03 22.23
N ALA A 61 -6.02 -17.57 23.30
CA ALA A 61 -5.78 -18.09 24.65
C ALA A 61 -6.11 -19.59 24.75
N LEU A 62 -7.13 -20.07 24.05
CA LEU A 62 -7.45 -21.50 23.97
C LEU A 62 -6.37 -22.27 23.21
N GLU A 63 -5.85 -21.73 22.12
CA GLU A 63 -4.73 -22.33 21.37
C GLU A 63 -3.46 -22.40 22.22
N ARG A 64 -3.13 -21.34 22.96
CA ARG A 64 -2.02 -21.32 23.90
C ARG A 64 -2.19 -22.37 24.99
N GLN A 65 -3.36 -22.48 25.60
CA GLN A 65 -3.63 -23.51 26.62
C GLN A 65 -3.45 -24.93 26.07
N GLN A 66 -3.96 -25.22 24.86
CA GLN A 66 -3.77 -26.52 24.22
C GLN A 66 -2.31 -26.83 23.90
N TRP A 67 -1.54 -25.81 23.51
CA TRP A 67 -0.11 -25.91 23.28
C TRP A 67 0.65 -26.16 24.59
N GLU A 68 0.35 -25.44 25.66
CA GLU A 68 0.92 -25.66 27.00
C GLU A 68 0.62 -27.07 27.52
N ASP A 69 -0.61 -27.55 27.35
CA ASP A 69 -1.00 -28.94 27.68
C ASP A 69 -0.15 -29.95 26.90
N SER A 70 0.18 -29.67 25.64
CA SER A 70 1.07 -30.50 24.82
C SER A 70 2.53 -30.47 25.31
N LYS A 71 2.90 -29.40 26.02
CA LYS A 71 4.23 -29.12 26.60
C LYS A 71 4.33 -29.44 28.09
N ALA A 72 3.30 -30.02 28.71
CA ALA A 72 3.22 -30.24 30.15
C ALA A 72 4.44 -30.95 30.76
N ALA A 73 5.09 -31.86 30.02
CA ALA A 73 6.30 -32.54 30.48
C ALA A 73 7.52 -31.60 30.54
N GLU A 74 7.67 -30.70 29.57
CA GLU A 74 8.75 -29.70 29.49
C GLU A 74 8.55 -28.66 30.60
N ILE A 75 7.31 -28.15 30.75
CA ILE A 75 6.90 -27.22 31.82
C ILE A 75 7.19 -27.81 33.21
N ALA A 76 6.86 -29.09 33.43
CA ALA A 76 7.12 -29.77 34.70
C ALA A 76 8.62 -29.95 35.00
N SER A 77 9.46 -29.95 33.96
CA SER A 77 10.92 -30.08 34.08
C SER A 77 11.68 -28.76 34.01
N PHE A 78 10.98 -27.63 33.84
CA PHE A 78 11.57 -26.30 33.73
C PHE A 78 12.39 -25.94 34.98
N ASP A 79 13.63 -25.49 34.74
CA ASP A 79 14.58 -25.08 35.77
C ASP A 79 14.77 -23.54 35.67
N PRO A 80 14.18 -22.77 36.60
CA PRO A 80 14.18 -21.32 36.52
C PRO A 80 15.59 -20.71 36.74
N ASP A 81 16.45 -21.38 37.51
CA ASP A 81 17.82 -20.91 37.74
C ASP A 81 18.70 -21.12 36.51
N ALA A 82 18.56 -22.28 35.85
CA ALA A 82 19.27 -22.55 34.61
C ALA A 82 18.82 -21.63 33.48
N TYR A 83 17.52 -21.30 33.41
CA TYR A 83 16.98 -20.34 32.45
C TYR A 83 17.49 -18.92 32.72
N TRP A 84 17.50 -18.48 33.97
CA TRP A 84 18.06 -17.17 34.37
C TRP A 84 19.53 -16.99 33.96
N GLU A 85 20.33 -18.05 34.05
CA GLU A 85 21.74 -18.03 33.65
C GLU A 85 21.96 -18.17 32.13
N SER A 86 20.89 -18.37 31.35
CA SER A 86 20.95 -18.54 29.91
C SER A 86 20.98 -17.20 29.15
N ASP A 87 21.48 -17.22 27.91
CA ASP A 87 21.40 -16.07 27.00
C ASP A 87 19.97 -15.83 26.46
N GLU A 88 18.99 -16.67 26.83
CA GLU A 88 17.60 -16.59 26.38
C GLU A 88 16.72 -15.79 27.37
N CYS A 89 17.13 -15.70 28.65
CA CYS A 89 16.41 -14.90 29.64
C CYS A 89 16.69 -13.40 29.44
N GLN A 90 15.68 -12.65 29.00
CA GLN A 90 15.82 -11.22 28.73
C GLN A 90 16.21 -10.40 29.97
N TYR A 91 15.77 -10.82 31.16
CA TYR A 91 16.04 -10.12 32.41
C TYR A 91 17.53 -10.17 32.82
N HIS A 92 18.25 -11.22 32.40
CA HIS A 92 19.69 -11.34 32.67
C HIS A 92 20.52 -10.20 32.04
N TRP A 93 20.01 -9.56 30.98
CA TRP A 93 20.68 -8.40 30.38
C TRP A 93 20.44 -7.07 31.10
N TYR A 94 19.39 -7.00 31.94
CA TYR A 94 18.99 -5.77 32.62
C TYR A 94 19.36 -5.75 34.11
N TYR A 95 19.56 -6.92 34.71
CA TYR A 95 19.83 -7.09 36.13
C TYR A 95 21.17 -7.78 36.36
N ASP A 96 21.96 -7.26 37.30
CA ASP A 96 23.29 -7.83 37.59
C ASP A 96 23.20 -9.12 38.43
N SER A 97 22.04 -9.39 39.04
CA SER A 97 21.80 -10.59 39.86
C SER A 97 20.31 -10.95 39.97
N LYS A 98 20.04 -12.23 40.26
CA LYS A 98 18.69 -12.74 40.54
C LYS A 98 18.06 -12.03 41.76
N GLU A 99 18.86 -11.77 42.79
CA GLU A 99 18.40 -11.13 44.01
C GLU A 99 17.90 -9.69 43.77
N GLU A 100 18.59 -8.94 42.91
CA GLU A 100 18.19 -7.58 42.50
C GLU A 100 16.88 -7.61 41.72
N PHE A 101 16.74 -8.54 40.76
CA PHE A 101 15.50 -8.73 40.01
C PHE A 101 14.33 -9.08 40.91
N MET A 102 14.50 -10.03 41.83
CA MET A 102 13.45 -10.42 42.78
C MET A 102 13.05 -9.26 43.71
N GLU A 103 14.00 -8.41 44.12
CA GLU A 103 13.69 -7.21 44.92
C GLU A 103 12.86 -6.19 44.14
N ASP A 104 13.25 -5.89 42.89
CA ASP A 104 12.59 -4.89 42.05
C ASP A 104 11.19 -5.33 41.58
N TRP A 105 11.00 -6.64 41.38
CA TRP A 105 9.71 -7.24 40.99
C TRP A 105 8.86 -7.67 42.20
N PHE A 106 9.31 -7.37 43.42
CA PHE A 106 8.63 -7.71 44.67
C PHE A 106 8.31 -9.21 44.82
N LEU A 107 9.21 -10.08 44.35
CA LEU A 107 9.10 -11.53 44.46
C LEU A 107 9.71 -11.98 45.80
N GLU A 108 8.89 -12.48 46.72
CA GLU A 108 9.32 -12.86 48.08
C GLU A 108 9.77 -14.32 48.17
N THR A 109 9.41 -15.14 47.17
CA THR A 109 9.62 -16.58 47.18
C THR A 109 10.25 -17.12 45.90
N GLU A 110 10.91 -18.28 46.03
CA GLU A 110 11.46 -19.04 44.90
C GLU A 110 10.36 -19.56 43.95
N GLU A 111 9.14 -19.73 44.47
CA GLU A 111 7.97 -20.15 43.69
C GLU A 111 7.50 -19.00 42.79
N GLU A 112 7.39 -17.78 43.33
CA GLU A 112 7.08 -16.57 42.53
C GLU A 112 8.16 -16.28 41.49
N PHE A 113 9.44 -16.46 41.83
CA PHE A 113 10.52 -16.38 40.84
C PHE A 113 10.38 -17.42 39.74
N ARG A 114 10.10 -18.68 40.10
CA ARG A 114 9.87 -19.75 39.13
C ARG A 114 8.72 -19.42 38.19
N ASP A 115 7.61 -18.90 38.70
CA ASP A 115 6.43 -18.61 37.90
C ASP A 115 6.70 -17.47 36.89
N VAL A 116 7.40 -16.41 37.31
CA VAL A 116 7.79 -15.33 36.39
C VAL A 116 8.78 -15.81 35.32
N MET A 117 9.77 -16.64 35.70
CA MET A 117 10.71 -17.21 34.73
C MET A 117 10.04 -18.20 33.78
N LEU A 118 9.09 -18.99 34.27
CA LEU A 118 8.35 -19.94 33.45
C LEU A 118 7.46 -19.20 32.45
N GLU A 119 6.77 -18.14 32.88
CA GLU A 119 5.91 -17.35 31.99
C GLU A 119 6.74 -16.67 30.89
N ASP A 120 7.88 -16.07 31.24
CA ASP A 120 8.79 -15.46 30.26
C ASP A 120 9.31 -16.48 29.23
N TRP A 121 9.70 -17.67 29.69
CA TRP A 121 10.10 -18.75 28.80
C TRP A 121 8.94 -19.26 27.94
N LEU A 122 7.74 -19.40 28.51
CA LEU A 122 6.54 -19.81 27.78
C LEU A 122 6.15 -18.80 26.71
N ASP A 123 6.22 -17.51 26.99
CA ASP A 123 5.96 -16.44 26.01
C ASP A 123 6.92 -16.55 24.83
N GLN A 124 8.23 -16.72 25.09
CA GLN A 124 9.22 -16.88 24.02
C GLN A 124 9.02 -18.15 23.19
N GLU A 125 8.75 -19.29 23.84
CA GLU A 125 8.47 -20.55 23.15
C GLU A 125 7.15 -20.51 22.38
N TRP A 126 6.14 -19.82 22.91
CA TRP A 126 4.85 -19.58 22.25
C TRP A 126 5.03 -18.73 20.99
N ASP A 127 5.76 -17.61 21.10
CA ASP A 127 6.09 -16.75 19.96
C ASP A 127 6.88 -17.53 18.90
N ALA A 128 7.87 -18.32 19.31
CA ALA A 128 8.63 -19.17 18.40
C ALA A 128 7.74 -20.21 17.71
N TYR A 129 6.82 -20.84 18.43
CA TYR A 129 5.84 -21.78 17.88
C TYR A 129 4.88 -21.09 16.91
N ARG A 130 4.35 -19.93 17.28
CA ARG A 130 3.47 -19.10 16.45
C ARG A 130 4.16 -18.74 15.15
N GLN A 131 5.39 -18.24 15.21
CA GLN A 131 6.18 -17.90 14.01
C GLN A 131 6.49 -19.15 13.17
N ALA A 132 6.87 -20.27 13.79
CA ALA A 132 7.19 -21.52 13.09
C ALA A 132 5.97 -22.11 12.37
N THR A 133 4.76 -21.92 12.91
CA THR A 133 3.51 -22.44 12.35
C THR A 133 2.72 -21.41 11.55
N LEU A 134 3.14 -20.14 11.55
CA LEU A 134 2.41 -19.02 10.96
C LEU A 134 2.00 -19.30 9.51
N VAL A 135 2.95 -19.75 8.68
CA VAL A 135 2.67 -20.06 7.26
C VAL A 135 1.61 -21.16 7.13
N GLU A 136 1.70 -22.23 7.92
CA GLU A 136 0.76 -23.35 7.83
C GLU A 136 -0.64 -22.96 8.34
N ARG A 137 -0.72 -22.16 9.41
CA ARG A 137 -1.96 -21.62 9.97
C ARG A 137 -2.64 -20.68 8.98
N THR A 138 -1.91 -19.68 8.47
CA THR A 138 -2.45 -18.77 7.45
C THR A 138 -2.82 -19.51 6.16
N ARG A 139 -2.06 -20.54 5.76
CA ARG A 139 -2.47 -21.41 4.63
C ARG A 139 -3.81 -22.09 4.88
N ALA A 140 -4.01 -22.64 6.07
CA ALA A 140 -5.26 -23.30 6.44
C ALA A 140 -6.44 -22.32 6.46
N GLU A 141 -6.26 -21.14 7.05
CA GLU A 141 -7.25 -20.05 7.09
C GLU A 141 -7.70 -19.62 5.69
N LEU A 142 -6.75 -19.48 4.76
CA LEU A 142 -7.06 -19.13 3.38
C LEU A 142 -7.65 -20.30 2.57
N GLY A 143 -7.71 -21.50 3.12
CA GLY A 143 -8.19 -22.70 2.43
C GLY A 143 -7.20 -23.28 1.42
N ALA A 144 -5.90 -23.05 1.61
CA ALA A 144 -4.84 -23.57 0.76
C ALA A 144 -4.77 -25.11 0.80
N PRO A 145 -4.40 -25.77 -0.31
CA PRO A 145 -4.15 -27.20 -0.29
C PRO A 145 -2.92 -27.53 0.56
N ALA A 146 -3.04 -28.55 1.42
CA ALA A 146 -1.98 -28.95 2.35
C ALA A 146 -0.80 -29.61 1.59
N GLY A 147 0.41 -29.06 1.77
CA GLY A 147 1.66 -29.63 1.23
C GLY A 147 1.80 -29.59 -0.31
N GLU A 148 0.91 -28.89 -1.01
CA GLU A 148 0.88 -28.81 -2.48
C GLU A 148 1.04 -27.37 -2.97
N THR A 149 1.45 -27.20 -4.23
CA THR A 149 1.46 -25.89 -4.90
C THR A 149 0.02 -25.41 -5.11
N GLY A 150 -0.29 -24.21 -4.64
CA GLY A 150 -1.60 -23.60 -4.76
C GLY A 150 -1.76 -22.75 -6.02
N VAL A 151 -3.02 -22.57 -6.44
CA VAL A 151 -3.41 -21.50 -7.37
C VAL A 151 -4.58 -20.76 -6.73
N MET A 152 -4.43 -19.45 -6.55
CA MET A 152 -5.45 -18.58 -5.98
C MET A 152 -5.96 -17.64 -7.06
N LEU A 153 -7.27 -17.52 -7.21
CA LEU A 153 -7.94 -16.55 -8.07
C LEU A 153 -8.81 -15.64 -7.19
N ASP A 154 -8.49 -14.35 -7.16
CA ASP A 154 -9.22 -13.33 -6.39
C ASP A 154 -9.51 -13.76 -4.94
N GLY A 155 -8.44 -14.08 -4.20
CA GLY A 155 -8.53 -14.50 -2.80
C GLY A 155 -9.00 -15.94 -2.56
N THR A 156 -9.45 -16.67 -3.60
CA THR A 156 -9.98 -18.03 -3.46
C THR A 156 -9.05 -19.08 -4.06
N TYR A 157 -8.68 -20.10 -3.29
CA TYR A 157 -7.92 -21.24 -3.82
C TYR A 157 -8.77 -22.09 -4.78
N ILE A 158 -8.22 -22.38 -5.95
CA ILE A 158 -8.82 -23.29 -6.94
C ILE A 158 -8.63 -24.72 -6.47
N SER A 159 -9.74 -25.48 -6.41
CA SER A 159 -9.69 -26.91 -6.09
C SER A 159 -9.33 -27.75 -7.32
N PHE A 160 -8.39 -28.68 -7.15
CA PHE A 160 -7.92 -29.59 -8.19
C PHE A 160 -8.28 -31.06 -7.86
N PRO A 161 -9.51 -31.49 -8.16
CA PRO A 161 -9.96 -32.84 -7.84
C PRO A 161 -9.27 -33.91 -8.72
N GLY A 162 -9.07 -35.10 -8.16
CA GLY A 162 -8.63 -36.28 -8.93
C GLY A 162 -7.12 -36.53 -8.96
N GLY A 163 -6.33 -35.88 -8.10
CA GLY A 163 -4.89 -36.15 -7.95
C GLY A 163 -4.01 -35.58 -9.06
N ALA A 164 -4.57 -34.75 -9.94
CA ALA A 164 -3.81 -33.86 -10.81
C ALA A 164 -3.72 -32.50 -10.10
N VAL A 165 -2.52 -32.07 -9.72
CA VAL A 165 -2.28 -30.88 -8.89
C VAL A 165 -1.28 -29.96 -9.58
N PRO A 166 -1.31 -28.64 -9.31
CA PRO A 166 -0.31 -27.71 -9.84
C PRO A 166 1.13 -28.15 -9.51
N GLU A 167 2.05 -27.88 -10.42
CA GLU A 167 3.48 -28.17 -10.22
C GLU A 167 4.37 -27.12 -10.88
N VAL A 168 5.56 -26.87 -10.32
CA VAL A 168 6.55 -25.98 -10.91
C VAL A 168 7.54 -26.80 -11.73
N VAL A 169 7.58 -26.56 -13.04
CA VAL A 169 8.46 -27.25 -14.00
C VAL A 169 9.31 -26.22 -14.73
N ASN A 170 10.63 -26.30 -14.58
CA ASN A 170 11.59 -25.37 -15.21
C ASN A 170 11.26 -23.89 -14.96
N GLY A 171 10.79 -23.55 -13.75
CA GLY A 171 10.40 -22.18 -13.37
C GLY A 171 9.02 -21.75 -13.84
N ALA A 172 8.26 -22.60 -14.55
CA ALA A 172 6.88 -22.34 -14.94
C ALA A 172 5.90 -23.13 -14.06
N THR A 173 4.87 -22.47 -13.54
CA THR A 173 3.75 -23.14 -12.86
C THR A 173 2.85 -23.79 -13.91
N MET A 174 2.89 -25.12 -13.96
CA MET A 174 2.07 -25.96 -14.82
C MET A 174 0.82 -26.42 -14.06
N VAL A 175 -0.35 -26.22 -14.65
CA VAL A 175 -1.64 -26.45 -13.98
C VAL A 175 -2.57 -27.34 -14.80
N PRO A 176 -3.36 -28.22 -14.18
CA PRO A 176 -4.48 -28.88 -14.84
C PRO A 176 -5.44 -27.82 -15.39
N CYS A 177 -5.58 -27.75 -16.72
CA CYS A 177 -6.28 -26.63 -17.36
C CYS A 177 -7.78 -26.60 -17.05
N GLY A 178 -8.41 -27.77 -16.88
CA GLY A 178 -9.85 -27.90 -16.68
C GLY A 178 -10.37 -27.13 -15.46
N PRO A 179 -9.85 -27.37 -14.25
CA PRO A 179 -10.19 -26.60 -13.05
C PRO A 179 -9.96 -25.09 -13.20
N VAL A 180 -8.82 -24.68 -13.77
CA VAL A 180 -8.50 -23.26 -13.99
C VAL A 180 -9.53 -22.61 -14.92
N LEU A 181 -9.77 -23.20 -16.09
CA LEU A 181 -10.75 -22.68 -17.06
C LEU A 181 -12.16 -22.58 -16.48
N LYS A 182 -12.56 -23.52 -15.60
CA LYS A 182 -13.84 -23.45 -14.87
C LYS A 182 -13.86 -22.34 -13.82
N ALA A 183 -12.75 -22.11 -13.12
CA ALA A 183 -12.63 -21.03 -12.14
C ALA A 183 -12.80 -19.65 -12.80
N PHE A 184 -12.32 -19.50 -14.04
CA PHE A 184 -12.59 -18.33 -14.88
C PHE A 184 -14.03 -18.25 -15.43
N GLY A 185 -14.92 -19.18 -15.08
CA GLY A 185 -16.32 -19.22 -15.53
C GLY A 185 -16.55 -19.98 -16.85
N GLY A 186 -15.52 -20.62 -17.39
CA GLY A 186 -15.56 -21.32 -18.66
C GLY A 186 -16.25 -22.70 -18.60
N THR A 187 -16.89 -23.08 -19.71
CA THR A 187 -17.43 -24.43 -19.90
C THR A 187 -16.42 -25.30 -20.64
N VAL A 188 -15.90 -26.32 -19.95
CA VAL A 188 -14.85 -27.22 -20.49
C VAL A 188 -15.46 -28.50 -21.06
N SER A 189 -15.01 -28.88 -22.25
CA SER A 189 -15.33 -30.13 -22.92
C SER A 189 -14.08 -30.75 -23.55
N HIS A 190 -14.15 -32.04 -23.87
CA HIS A 190 -13.05 -32.77 -24.52
C HIS A 190 -13.50 -33.28 -25.89
N THR A 191 -12.70 -33.01 -26.91
CA THR A 191 -12.90 -33.54 -28.27
C THR A 191 -11.65 -34.33 -28.67
N GLY A 192 -11.68 -35.65 -28.46
CA GLY A 192 -10.49 -36.48 -28.62
C GLY A 192 -9.42 -36.11 -27.60
N SER A 193 -8.23 -35.72 -28.07
CA SER A 193 -7.10 -35.24 -27.25
C SER A 193 -7.03 -33.71 -27.11
N GLU A 194 -8.06 -33.00 -27.58
CA GLU A 194 -8.15 -31.55 -27.49
C GLU A 194 -9.08 -31.15 -26.34
N VAL A 195 -8.62 -30.21 -25.51
CA VAL A 195 -9.47 -29.55 -24.50
C VAL A 195 -10.07 -28.31 -25.15
N VAL A 196 -11.39 -28.19 -25.10
CA VAL A 196 -12.13 -27.07 -25.66
C VAL A 196 -12.87 -26.37 -24.53
N CYS A 197 -12.59 -25.09 -24.34
CA CYS A 197 -13.29 -24.25 -23.38
C CYS A 197 -14.06 -23.13 -24.10
N THR A 198 -15.31 -22.91 -23.70
CA THR A 198 -16.06 -21.73 -24.09
C THR A 198 -16.16 -20.79 -22.90
N LEU A 199 -15.70 -19.55 -23.08
CA LEU A 199 -15.72 -18.50 -22.06
C LEU A 199 -16.06 -17.17 -22.75
N ASP A 200 -17.08 -16.47 -22.25
CA ASP A 200 -17.57 -15.18 -22.77
C ASP A 200 -17.80 -15.14 -24.30
N GLY A 201 -18.24 -16.27 -24.86
CA GLY A 201 -18.49 -16.44 -26.30
C GLY A 201 -17.24 -16.74 -27.13
N ALA A 202 -16.04 -16.62 -26.57
CA ALA A 202 -14.80 -17.09 -27.20
C ALA A 202 -14.60 -18.60 -26.97
N VAL A 203 -13.93 -19.25 -27.92
CA VAL A 203 -13.61 -20.69 -27.89
C VAL A 203 -12.10 -20.90 -27.89
N TYR A 204 -11.61 -21.47 -26.81
CA TYR A 204 -10.20 -21.78 -26.55
C TYR A 204 -9.97 -23.25 -26.83
N ARG A 205 -8.99 -23.57 -27.68
CA ARG A 205 -8.62 -24.95 -28.03
C ARG A 205 -7.18 -25.22 -27.62
N LEU A 206 -7.02 -26.14 -26.69
CA LEU A 206 -5.75 -26.55 -26.13
C LEU A 206 -5.43 -27.97 -26.58
N ARG A 207 -4.18 -28.18 -27.03
CA ARG A 207 -3.70 -29.48 -27.50
C ARG A 207 -2.44 -29.86 -26.74
N SER A 208 -2.37 -31.10 -26.29
CA SER A 208 -1.13 -31.67 -25.76
C SER A 208 -0.02 -31.61 -26.82
N GLY A 209 1.19 -31.23 -26.40
CA GLY A 209 2.34 -30.99 -27.25
C GLY A 209 2.38 -29.61 -27.92
N SER A 210 1.35 -28.78 -27.76
CA SER A 210 1.31 -27.39 -28.28
C SER A 210 1.77 -26.42 -27.21
N ASP A 211 2.56 -25.41 -27.59
CA ASP A 211 2.93 -24.24 -26.77
C ASP A 211 2.04 -23.02 -27.07
N THR A 212 0.98 -23.21 -27.85
CA THR A 212 -0.04 -22.19 -28.11
C THR A 212 -1.45 -22.70 -27.85
N ILE A 213 -2.34 -21.77 -27.47
CA ILE A 213 -3.79 -21.97 -27.40
C ILE A 213 -4.42 -21.25 -28.59
N ALA A 214 -5.15 -21.97 -29.42
CA ALA A 214 -5.91 -21.37 -30.51
C ALA A 214 -7.22 -20.79 -29.97
N VAL A 215 -7.46 -19.50 -30.23
CA VAL A 215 -8.63 -18.77 -29.76
C VAL A 215 -9.49 -18.36 -30.95
N THR A 216 -10.77 -18.71 -30.90
CA THR A 216 -11.79 -18.10 -31.75
C THR A 216 -12.51 -17.08 -30.90
N ASN A 217 -12.28 -15.79 -31.14
CA ASN A 217 -12.89 -14.70 -30.39
C ASN A 217 -14.41 -14.67 -30.57
N ALA A 218 -15.12 -13.97 -29.68
CA ALA A 218 -16.57 -13.85 -29.74
C ALA A 218 -17.09 -13.21 -31.05
N ASP A 219 -16.27 -12.37 -31.70
CA ASP A 219 -16.56 -11.77 -33.01
C ASP A 219 -16.25 -12.70 -34.21
N GLY A 220 -15.76 -13.91 -33.94
CA GLY A 220 -15.39 -14.91 -34.94
C GLY A 220 -13.97 -14.79 -35.50
N THR A 221 -13.19 -13.80 -35.05
CA THR A 221 -11.77 -13.67 -35.45
C THR A 221 -10.91 -14.75 -34.77
N ALA A 222 -9.79 -15.09 -35.40
CA ALA A 222 -8.82 -16.05 -34.85
C ALA A 222 -7.63 -15.31 -34.24
N SER A 223 -7.25 -15.71 -33.04
CA SER A 223 -6.03 -15.28 -32.34
C SER A 223 -5.38 -16.47 -31.65
N GLU A 224 -4.18 -16.28 -31.11
CA GLU A 224 -3.44 -17.30 -30.38
C GLU A 224 -2.85 -16.73 -29.10
N ILE A 225 -2.81 -17.55 -28.04
CA ILE A 225 -2.08 -17.25 -26.80
C ILE A 225 -0.81 -18.11 -26.82
N VAL A 226 0.35 -17.46 -26.70
CA VAL A 226 1.65 -18.14 -26.62
C VAL A 226 1.96 -18.47 -25.17
N LEU A 227 2.18 -19.75 -24.87
CA LEU A 227 2.38 -20.25 -23.50
C LEU A 227 3.85 -20.33 -23.07
N GLY A 228 4.80 -20.24 -24.00
CA GLY A 228 6.24 -20.38 -23.71
C GLY A 228 6.70 -21.77 -23.25
N ALA A 229 5.77 -22.63 -22.84
CA ALA A 229 6.00 -24.05 -22.55
C ALA A 229 4.85 -24.90 -23.14
N ALA A 230 5.20 -26.06 -23.68
CA ALA A 230 4.23 -26.96 -24.29
C ALA A 230 3.30 -27.58 -23.25
N CYS A 231 2.01 -27.64 -23.57
CA CYS A 231 1.04 -28.42 -22.83
C CYS A 231 1.40 -29.90 -22.83
N TYR A 232 1.07 -30.63 -21.76
CA TYR A 232 1.29 -32.07 -21.67
C TYR A 232 0.17 -32.80 -20.93
N GLU A 233 0.11 -34.12 -21.10
CA GLU A 233 -0.85 -34.97 -20.37
C GLU A 233 -0.19 -35.61 -19.15
N LYS A 234 -0.82 -35.52 -17.98
CA LYS A 234 -0.38 -36.20 -16.76
C LYS A 234 -1.59 -36.50 -15.88
N ASN A 235 -1.63 -37.69 -15.28
CA ASN A 235 -2.72 -38.12 -14.38
C ASN A 235 -4.14 -37.93 -14.97
N GLY A 236 -4.28 -38.05 -16.29
CA GLY A 236 -5.57 -37.88 -16.99
C GLY A 236 -6.03 -36.44 -17.16
N ALA A 237 -5.14 -35.46 -16.95
CA ALA A 237 -5.41 -34.05 -17.21
C ALA A 237 -4.36 -33.43 -18.15
N THR A 238 -4.81 -32.49 -18.97
CA THR A 238 -3.94 -31.62 -19.77
C THR A 238 -3.42 -30.48 -18.90
N TYR A 239 -2.10 -30.31 -18.84
CA TYR A 239 -1.41 -29.25 -18.15
C TYR A 239 -1.06 -28.12 -19.10
N LEU A 240 -1.17 -26.88 -18.65
CA LEU A 240 -0.75 -25.67 -19.38
C LEU A 240 0.12 -24.78 -18.49
N ALA A 241 0.92 -23.91 -19.10
CA ALA A 241 1.67 -22.86 -18.38
C ALA A 241 0.71 -21.77 -17.92
N LEU A 242 0.56 -21.62 -16.59
CA LEU A 242 -0.49 -20.80 -15.99
C LEU A 242 -0.34 -19.31 -16.31
N ARG A 243 0.87 -18.77 -16.13
CA ARG A 243 1.14 -17.33 -16.21
C ARG A 243 0.69 -16.69 -17.54
N PRO A 244 1.19 -17.12 -18.71
CA PRO A 244 0.83 -16.47 -19.98
C PRO A 244 -0.65 -16.66 -20.33
N PHE A 245 -1.25 -17.77 -19.90
CA PHE A 245 -2.70 -17.95 -20.03
C PHE A 245 -3.45 -16.92 -19.16
N ALA A 246 -3.12 -16.80 -17.88
CA ALA A 246 -3.80 -15.89 -16.96
C ALA A 246 -3.58 -14.41 -17.32
N GLU A 247 -2.37 -14.02 -17.74
CA GLU A 247 -2.07 -12.67 -18.24
C GLU A 247 -2.91 -12.35 -19.49
N ALA A 248 -3.05 -13.31 -20.43
CA ALA A 248 -3.94 -13.15 -21.58
C ALA A 248 -5.42 -13.05 -21.20
N MET A 249 -5.81 -13.56 -20.03
CA MET A 249 -7.14 -13.40 -19.44
C MET A 249 -7.32 -12.08 -18.68
N GLY A 250 -6.29 -11.20 -18.65
CA GLY A 250 -6.32 -9.92 -17.95
C GLY A 250 -6.01 -9.99 -16.46
N CYS A 251 -5.33 -11.05 -16.00
CA CYS A 251 -4.87 -11.15 -14.62
C CYS A 251 -3.47 -10.58 -14.42
N ASP A 252 -3.28 -9.97 -13.25
CA ASP A 252 -1.96 -9.86 -12.65
C ASP A 252 -1.57 -11.19 -12.01
N VAL A 253 -0.36 -11.65 -12.31
CA VAL A 253 0.15 -12.97 -11.90
C VAL A 253 1.39 -12.81 -11.04
N MET A 254 1.27 -13.23 -9.79
CA MET A 254 2.36 -13.22 -8.82
C MET A 254 2.67 -14.64 -8.35
N TRP A 255 3.92 -14.86 -7.94
CA TRP A 255 4.30 -16.08 -7.24
C TRP A 255 4.58 -15.75 -5.78
N ASP A 256 3.88 -16.43 -4.89
CA ASP A 256 4.13 -16.37 -3.47
C ASP A 256 5.03 -17.54 -3.07
N SER A 257 6.30 -17.26 -2.77
CA SER A 257 7.25 -18.30 -2.35
C SER A 257 6.98 -18.83 -0.95
N THR A 258 6.46 -17.99 -0.05
CA THR A 258 6.14 -18.34 1.33
C THR A 258 4.99 -19.34 1.36
N PHE A 259 3.94 -19.06 0.59
CA PHE A 259 2.75 -19.89 0.52
C PHE A 259 2.81 -20.96 -0.58
N GLN A 260 3.84 -20.93 -1.43
CA GLN A 260 3.98 -21.78 -2.63
C GLN A 260 2.74 -21.71 -3.54
N THR A 261 2.28 -20.49 -3.81
CA THR A 261 1.00 -20.24 -4.48
C THR A 261 1.19 -19.31 -5.67
N ALA A 262 0.62 -19.68 -6.82
CA ALA A 262 0.42 -18.74 -7.91
C ALA A 262 -0.85 -17.93 -7.66
N VAL A 263 -0.72 -16.61 -7.51
CA VAL A 263 -1.82 -15.70 -7.22
C VAL A 263 -2.21 -14.97 -8.50
N LEU A 264 -3.49 -15.08 -8.84
CA LEU A 264 -4.12 -14.49 -10.03
C LEU A 264 -5.13 -13.46 -9.56
N LEU A 265 -4.92 -12.20 -9.94
CA LEU A 265 -5.84 -11.11 -9.63
C LEU A 265 -6.44 -10.56 -10.92
N ARG A 266 -7.77 -10.62 -11.07
CA ARG A 266 -8.45 -9.94 -12.18
C ARG A 266 -8.46 -8.44 -11.93
N ARG A 267 -7.39 -7.75 -12.37
CA ARG A 267 -7.12 -6.32 -12.11
C ARG A 267 -8.36 -5.44 -12.28
N GLU A 268 -8.95 -5.46 -13.47
CA GLU A 268 -10.10 -4.59 -13.78
C GLU A 268 -11.34 -4.92 -12.95
N ALA A 269 -11.55 -6.20 -12.61
CA ALA A 269 -12.67 -6.60 -11.78
C ALA A 269 -12.48 -6.17 -10.32
N ALA A 270 -11.26 -6.30 -9.79
CA ALA A 270 -10.91 -5.82 -8.45
C ALA A 270 -11.06 -4.30 -8.35
N ILE A 271 -10.47 -3.55 -9.29
CA ILE A 271 -10.59 -2.08 -9.35
C ILE A 271 -12.07 -1.66 -9.44
N ALA A 272 -12.85 -2.28 -10.32
CA ALA A 272 -14.27 -1.98 -10.46
C ALA A 272 -15.10 -2.31 -9.21
N GLN A 273 -14.66 -3.28 -8.39
CA GLN A 273 -15.29 -3.57 -7.11
C GLN A 273 -14.94 -2.53 -6.06
N LEU A 274 -13.67 -2.13 -5.96
CA LEU A 274 -13.21 -1.07 -5.08
C LEU A 274 -13.92 0.25 -5.37
N ASP A 275 -14.03 0.61 -6.65
CA ASP A 275 -14.63 1.86 -7.10
C ASP A 275 -16.12 2.01 -6.74
N GLN A 276 -16.81 0.94 -6.34
CA GLN A 276 -18.20 1.00 -5.89
C GLN A 276 -18.38 1.82 -4.61
N GLN A 277 -17.32 1.98 -3.81
CA GLN A 277 -17.35 2.76 -2.57
C GLN A 277 -16.91 4.23 -2.76
N PHE A 278 -16.42 4.61 -3.95
CA PHE A 278 -15.77 5.91 -4.19
C PHE A 278 -16.33 6.66 -5.40
N THR A 279 -17.62 6.51 -5.70
CA THR A 279 -18.22 7.11 -6.90
C THR A 279 -18.15 8.64 -6.92
N VAL A 280 -18.25 9.31 -5.77
CA VAL A 280 -18.18 10.77 -5.66
C VAL A 280 -16.76 11.29 -5.93
N ILE A 281 -15.74 10.68 -5.33
CA ILE A 281 -14.34 11.01 -5.60
C ILE A 281 -13.96 10.68 -7.05
N ASN A 282 -14.40 9.52 -7.55
CA ASN A 282 -14.14 9.12 -8.93
C ASN A 282 -14.79 10.07 -9.94
N GLN A 283 -15.92 10.69 -9.61
CA GLN A 283 -16.49 11.76 -10.43
C GLN A 283 -15.57 12.99 -10.50
N MET A 284 -14.94 13.37 -9.38
CA MET A 284 -13.96 14.45 -9.37
C MET A 284 -12.75 14.10 -10.25
N PHE A 285 -12.19 12.89 -10.11
CA PHE A 285 -11.06 12.45 -10.92
C PHE A 285 -11.39 12.41 -12.42
N ALA A 286 -12.53 11.83 -12.79
CA ALA A 286 -12.98 11.79 -14.18
C ALA A 286 -13.15 13.19 -14.79
N ALA A 287 -13.54 14.19 -14.00
CA ALA A 287 -13.63 15.56 -14.48
C ALA A 287 -12.25 16.20 -14.74
N MET A 288 -11.20 15.78 -14.02
CA MET A 288 -9.84 16.28 -14.21
C MET A 288 -9.08 15.57 -15.34
N GLU A 289 -9.68 14.54 -15.95
CA GLU A 289 -9.07 13.81 -17.05
C GLU A 289 -8.97 14.68 -18.30
N TYR A 290 -7.78 14.71 -18.90
CA TYR A 290 -7.52 15.41 -20.15
C TYR A 290 -7.81 14.50 -21.35
N ASP A 291 -8.37 15.07 -22.41
CA ASP A 291 -8.57 14.36 -23.67
C ASP A 291 -7.20 14.06 -24.30
N ALA A 292 -6.81 12.80 -24.33
CA ALA A 292 -5.51 12.35 -24.84
C ALA A 292 -5.29 12.71 -26.33
N SER A 293 -6.34 13.05 -27.09
CA SER A 293 -6.23 13.50 -28.48
C SER A 293 -5.87 14.99 -28.61
N LYS A 294 -5.89 15.74 -27.50
CA LYS A 294 -5.64 17.18 -27.44
C LYS A 294 -4.30 17.49 -26.78
N ASN A 295 -3.87 18.75 -26.92
CA ASN A 295 -2.71 19.26 -26.20
C ASN A 295 -3.14 20.38 -25.26
N TYR A 296 -2.45 20.46 -24.13
CA TYR A 296 -2.77 21.40 -23.07
C TYR A 296 -1.53 22.20 -22.69
N LYS A 297 -1.75 23.48 -22.36
CA LYS A 297 -0.75 24.36 -21.77
C LYS A 297 -1.23 24.78 -20.39
N THR A 298 -0.42 24.51 -19.38
CA THR A 298 -0.63 25.01 -18.02
C THR A 298 0.38 26.11 -17.73
N VAL A 299 -0.11 27.25 -17.25
CA VAL A 299 0.72 28.33 -16.71
C VAL A 299 0.34 28.49 -15.25
N ALA A 300 1.32 28.35 -14.37
CA ALA A 300 1.12 28.48 -12.95
C ALA A 300 2.13 29.43 -12.31
N ARG A 301 1.70 30.05 -11.21
CA ARG A 301 2.54 30.86 -10.33
C ARG A 301 2.43 30.33 -8.92
N MET A 302 3.57 30.23 -8.25
CA MET A 302 3.67 29.96 -6.83
C MET A 302 4.35 31.15 -6.16
N ASP A 303 3.77 31.63 -5.06
CA ASP A 303 4.39 32.62 -4.18
C ASP A 303 4.49 32.00 -2.79
N ALA A 304 5.68 32.02 -2.20
CA ALA A 304 5.94 31.50 -0.88
C ALA A 304 6.67 32.53 -0.01
N LYS A 305 6.42 32.49 1.30
CA LYS A 305 7.05 33.39 2.27
C LYS A 305 7.32 32.63 3.54
N LEU A 306 8.60 32.37 3.82
CA LEU A 306 9.07 31.83 5.08
C LEU A 306 9.31 32.98 6.06
N THR A 307 8.71 32.91 7.24
CA THR A 307 8.95 33.83 8.35
C THR A 307 9.63 33.06 9.47
N MET A 308 10.90 33.34 9.73
CA MET A 308 11.59 32.79 10.90
C MET A 308 11.27 33.66 12.12
N LEU A 309 10.77 33.04 13.17
CA LEU A 309 10.34 33.75 14.38
C LEU A 309 11.55 33.95 15.30
N ASP A 310 11.77 35.19 15.73
CA ASP A 310 12.86 35.53 16.65
C ASP A 310 12.35 36.57 17.67
N SER A 311 12.13 36.10 18.91
CA SER A 311 11.62 36.93 20.00
C SER A 311 12.60 38.00 20.50
N ILE A 312 13.88 37.92 20.10
CA ILE A 312 14.95 38.82 20.53
C ILE A 312 15.22 39.87 19.44
N ASN A 313 15.42 39.43 18.20
CA ASN A 313 15.84 40.30 17.10
C ASN A 313 14.70 40.71 16.16
N GLY A 314 13.49 40.19 16.40
CA GLY A 314 12.32 40.38 15.54
C GLY A 314 12.31 39.40 14.36
N ASP A 315 11.10 39.04 13.94
CA ASP A 315 10.88 38.07 12.88
C ASP A 315 11.51 38.51 11.55
N LYS A 316 12.07 37.55 10.82
CA LYS A 316 12.66 37.78 9.49
C LYS A 316 11.87 37.04 8.43
N GLN A 317 11.69 37.69 7.28
CA GLN A 317 10.90 37.16 6.16
C GLN A 317 11.78 36.89 4.94
N TYR A 318 11.55 35.75 4.31
CA TYR A 318 12.27 35.26 3.15
C TYR A 318 11.26 34.90 2.06
N PRO A 319 10.95 35.85 1.15
CA PRO A 319 10.04 35.60 0.03
C PRO A 319 10.73 34.76 -1.05
N MET A 320 9.95 33.90 -1.68
CA MET A 320 10.32 33.06 -2.81
C MET A 320 9.16 33.05 -3.79
N ASP A 321 9.46 32.90 -5.08
CA ASP A 321 8.42 32.69 -6.08
C ASP A 321 8.89 31.78 -7.19
N ALA A 322 7.92 31.17 -7.87
CA ALA A 322 8.14 30.30 -9.00
C ALA A 322 7.08 30.51 -10.08
N ASP A 323 7.52 30.57 -11.33
CA ASP A 323 6.65 30.53 -12.50
C ASP A 323 6.86 29.18 -13.22
N VAL A 324 5.75 28.51 -13.53
CA VAL A 324 5.72 27.21 -14.19
C VAL A 324 4.99 27.36 -15.53
N GLU A 325 5.60 26.84 -16.59
CA GLU A 325 4.95 26.61 -17.87
C GLU A 325 5.08 25.14 -18.24
N MET A 326 3.95 24.47 -18.42
CA MET A 326 3.88 23.05 -18.80
C MET A 326 3.12 22.89 -20.11
N LEU A 327 3.64 22.06 -21.01
CA LEU A 327 2.97 21.59 -22.22
C LEU A 327 2.78 20.07 -22.13
N GLN A 328 1.57 19.60 -22.41
CA GLN A 328 1.21 18.19 -22.33
C GLN A 328 0.48 17.74 -23.59
N SER A 329 0.80 16.53 -24.08
CA SER A 329 0.10 15.86 -25.18
C SER A 329 0.15 14.35 -24.93
N GLY A 330 -1.00 13.75 -24.64
CA GLY A 330 -1.06 12.39 -24.09
C GLY A 330 -0.17 12.26 -22.85
N GLY A 331 0.72 11.25 -22.85
CA GLY A 331 1.70 11.05 -21.78
C GLY A 331 2.97 11.90 -21.89
N THR A 332 3.22 12.58 -23.01
CA THR A 332 4.44 13.39 -23.19
C THR A 332 4.29 14.76 -22.51
N VAL A 333 5.30 15.18 -21.76
CA VAL A 333 5.28 16.45 -20.99
C VAL A 333 6.55 17.25 -21.25
N ASN A 334 6.42 18.56 -21.40
CA ASN A 334 7.51 19.51 -21.22
C ASN A 334 7.18 20.47 -20.09
N LEU A 335 8.13 20.72 -19.20
CA LEU A 335 8.00 21.65 -18.11
C LEU A 335 9.15 22.65 -18.14
N LYS A 336 8.82 23.92 -17.90
CA LYS A 336 9.76 25.02 -17.68
C LYS A 336 9.42 25.67 -16.35
N LEU A 337 10.41 25.74 -15.48
CA LEU A 337 10.30 26.29 -14.14
C LEU A 337 11.33 27.41 -14.00
N THR A 338 10.89 28.57 -13.53
CA THR A 338 11.75 29.69 -13.14
C THR A 338 11.48 30.04 -11.69
N MET A 339 12.52 30.22 -10.87
CA MET A 339 12.39 30.49 -9.44
C MET A 339 13.33 31.60 -8.95
N ASP A 340 12.89 32.38 -7.97
CA ASP A 340 13.76 33.20 -7.11
C ASP A 340 13.85 32.58 -5.71
N LEU A 341 15.02 32.03 -5.39
CA LEU A 341 15.36 31.43 -4.10
C LEU A 341 16.42 32.26 -3.35
N SER A 342 16.73 33.46 -3.82
CA SER A 342 17.86 34.25 -3.33
C SER A 342 17.72 34.71 -1.88
N SER A 343 16.49 34.84 -1.39
CA SER A 343 16.19 35.19 0.00
C SER A 343 16.62 34.09 0.98
N LEU A 344 16.66 32.82 0.57
CA LEU A 344 17.07 31.71 1.45
C LEU A 344 18.52 31.84 1.95
N LEU A 345 19.38 32.49 1.17
CA LEU A 345 20.77 32.76 1.58
C LEU A 345 20.89 33.85 2.64
N GLU A 346 19.81 34.55 2.98
CA GLU A 346 19.79 35.55 4.05
C GLU A 346 19.46 34.93 5.42
N ILE A 347 19.10 33.64 5.44
CA ILE A 347 18.92 32.87 6.68
C ILE A 347 20.28 32.80 7.39
N PRO A 348 20.33 33.03 8.72
CA PRO A 348 21.57 32.90 9.48
C PRO A 348 22.28 31.56 9.21
N ASP A 349 23.60 31.60 9.15
CA ASP A 349 24.49 30.45 8.94
C ASP A 349 24.35 29.72 7.58
N ALA A 350 23.43 30.14 6.70
CA ALA A 350 23.23 29.53 5.38
C ALA A 350 24.45 29.65 4.45
N LEU A 351 25.38 30.57 4.75
CA LEU A 351 26.60 30.84 4.00
C LEU A 351 27.86 30.64 4.84
N ASP A 352 27.76 29.96 5.98
CA ASP A 352 28.91 29.76 6.88
C ASP A 352 30.06 29.07 6.16
N GLY A 353 31.26 29.64 6.31
CA GLY A 353 32.47 29.15 5.64
C GLY A 353 32.63 29.58 4.17
N MET A 354 31.68 30.33 3.59
CA MET A 354 31.77 30.86 2.23
C MET A 354 32.35 32.28 2.21
N ASP A 355 33.24 32.57 1.26
CA ASP A 355 33.75 33.93 1.10
C ASP A 355 32.70 34.89 0.48
N PRO A 356 32.79 36.21 0.72
CA PRO A 356 31.78 37.17 0.27
C PRO A 356 31.55 37.22 -1.25
N LEU A 357 32.57 36.90 -2.07
CA LEU A 357 32.42 36.93 -3.53
C LEU A 357 31.64 35.71 -4.01
N SER A 358 31.96 34.53 -3.49
CA SER A 358 31.22 33.30 -3.77
C SER A 358 29.78 33.38 -3.28
N ALA A 359 29.54 33.96 -2.10
CA ALA A 359 28.20 34.23 -1.58
C ALA A 359 27.37 35.14 -2.50
N ALA A 360 27.97 36.23 -2.99
CA ALA A 360 27.30 37.14 -3.92
C ALA A 360 27.02 36.49 -5.28
N ALA A 361 27.94 35.63 -5.77
CA ALA A 361 27.76 34.89 -7.01
C ALA A 361 26.60 33.89 -6.89
N LEU A 362 26.57 33.08 -5.84
CA LEU A 362 25.50 32.11 -5.57
C LEU A 362 24.14 32.82 -5.42
N LYS A 363 24.10 33.94 -4.68
CA LYS A 363 22.87 34.75 -4.55
C LYS A 363 22.33 35.21 -5.90
N ASN A 364 23.20 35.66 -6.80
CA ASN A 364 22.78 36.07 -8.14
C ASN A 364 22.29 34.88 -9.00
N GLN A 365 22.87 33.69 -8.81
CA GLN A 365 22.39 32.47 -9.49
C GLN A 365 21.00 32.05 -8.98
N LEU A 366 20.76 32.14 -7.67
CA LEU A 366 19.46 31.78 -7.07
C LEU A 366 18.33 32.76 -7.37
N ARG A 367 18.60 33.98 -7.86
CA ARG A 367 17.57 34.94 -8.27
C ARG A 367 16.76 34.51 -9.51
N ASN A 368 17.31 33.58 -10.30
CA ASN A 368 16.71 33.16 -11.56
C ASN A 368 17.12 31.72 -11.85
N VAL A 369 16.76 30.83 -10.94
CA VAL A 369 16.97 29.39 -11.14
C VAL A 369 16.04 28.95 -12.25
N LYS A 370 16.60 28.26 -13.25
CA LYS A 370 15.84 27.70 -14.35
C LYS A 370 15.96 26.19 -14.36
N MET A 371 14.86 25.54 -14.65
CA MET A 371 14.79 24.11 -14.88
C MET A 371 13.90 23.85 -16.09
N GLU A 372 14.37 23.02 -16.99
CA GLU A 372 13.57 22.48 -18.09
C GLU A 372 13.54 20.96 -17.98
N MET A 373 12.38 20.39 -18.22
CA MET A 373 12.15 18.95 -18.15
C MET A 373 11.38 18.51 -19.40
N ILE A 374 11.76 17.35 -19.94
CA ILE A 374 11.05 16.66 -21.01
C ILE A 374 10.81 15.23 -20.55
N TYR A 375 9.56 14.80 -20.49
CA TYR A 375 9.21 13.39 -20.28
C TYR A 375 8.63 12.84 -21.56
N ASP A 376 9.30 11.82 -22.11
CA ASP A 376 8.86 11.05 -23.26
C ASP A 376 8.22 9.75 -22.79
N ALA A 377 6.90 9.68 -22.85
CA ALA A 377 6.16 8.49 -22.45
C ALA A 377 6.32 7.32 -23.45
N GLU A 378 6.59 7.58 -24.73
CA GLU A 378 6.77 6.51 -25.73
C GLU A 378 8.16 5.89 -25.62
N GLY A 379 9.19 6.72 -25.42
CA GLY A 379 10.58 6.30 -25.23
C GLY A 379 10.99 6.02 -23.78
N GLY A 380 10.14 6.28 -22.79
CA GLY A 380 10.40 6.01 -21.37
C GLY A 380 11.58 6.77 -20.79
N THR A 381 11.87 7.98 -21.29
CA THR A 381 13.05 8.76 -20.90
C THR A 381 12.65 10.12 -20.35
N LEU A 382 13.22 10.47 -19.19
CA LEU A 382 13.14 11.80 -18.60
C LEU A 382 14.42 12.57 -18.89
N TYR A 383 14.30 13.76 -19.48
CA TYR A 383 15.41 14.67 -19.69
C TYR A 383 15.27 15.87 -18.75
N LEU A 384 16.35 16.24 -18.07
CA LEU A 384 16.40 17.38 -17.16
C LEU A 384 17.54 18.31 -17.57
N LYS A 385 17.25 19.60 -17.67
CA LYS A 385 18.25 20.66 -17.84
C LYS A 385 18.12 21.66 -16.71
N MET A 386 19.17 21.77 -15.90
CA MET A 386 19.19 22.70 -14.76
C MET A 386 20.58 23.34 -14.67
N PRO A 387 20.77 24.56 -15.21
CA PRO A 387 22.06 25.24 -15.23
C PRO A 387 22.75 25.37 -13.88
N LEU A 388 21.99 25.39 -12.77
CA LEU A 388 22.53 25.45 -11.41
C LEU A 388 23.28 24.16 -11.03
N LEU A 389 22.92 23.00 -11.58
CA LEU A 389 23.59 21.73 -11.27
C LEU A 389 25.04 21.69 -11.76
N ALA A 390 25.36 22.37 -12.87
CA ALA A 390 26.73 22.45 -13.37
C ALA A 390 27.68 23.08 -12.33
N GLU A 391 27.22 24.12 -11.65
CA GLU A 391 27.96 24.81 -10.60
C GLU A 391 28.12 23.92 -9.34
N LEU A 392 27.06 23.21 -8.94
CA LEU A 392 27.08 22.31 -7.79
C LEU A 392 27.89 21.03 -8.04
N SER A 393 27.98 20.59 -9.30
CA SER A 393 28.74 19.39 -9.70
C SER A 393 30.25 19.60 -9.77
N GLY A 394 30.76 20.80 -9.44
CA GLY A 394 32.18 21.12 -9.55
C GLY A 394 32.71 21.07 -11.00
N GLY A 395 31.83 21.33 -11.98
CA GLY A 395 32.16 21.30 -13.42
C GLY A 395 32.13 19.92 -14.07
N GLN A 396 31.60 18.89 -13.39
CA GLN A 396 31.37 17.57 -14.00
C GLN A 396 30.24 17.59 -15.04
N LEU A 397 29.26 18.48 -14.86
CA LEU A 397 28.19 18.72 -15.81
C LEU A 397 28.38 20.08 -16.48
N ASP A 398 28.18 20.13 -17.79
CA ASP A 398 28.11 21.40 -18.52
C ASP A 398 26.77 22.09 -18.21
N ARG A 399 26.81 23.42 -18.11
CA ARG A 399 25.66 24.29 -17.79
C ARG A 399 24.49 24.11 -18.75
N ASP A 400 24.79 23.83 -20.03
CA ASP A 400 23.78 23.75 -21.08
C ASP A 400 23.41 22.30 -21.46
N SER A 401 23.94 21.31 -20.74
CA SER A 401 23.63 19.89 -20.99
C SER A 401 22.27 19.47 -20.43
N TRP A 402 21.61 18.60 -21.19
CA TRP A 402 20.52 17.78 -20.70
C TRP A 402 21.07 16.52 -20.03
N ILE A 403 20.43 16.09 -18.96
CA ILE A 403 20.70 14.83 -18.28
C ILE A 403 19.55 13.89 -18.63
N ALA A 404 19.85 12.73 -19.20
CA ALA A 404 18.86 11.71 -19.55
C ALA A 404 18.79 10.64 -18.45
N PHE A 405 17.58 10.38 -17.98
CA PHE A 405 17.25 9.31 -17.04
C PHE A 405 16.32 8.33 -17.75
N PRO A 406 16.82 7.17 -18.20
CA PRO A 406 15.96 6.08 -18.65
C PRO A 406 15.16 5.58 -17.45
N LEU A 407 13.84 5.77 -17.46
CA LEU A 407 13.01 5.41 -16.32
C LEU A 407 12.66 3.91 -16.29
N GLY A 408 13.03 3.14 -17.32
CA GLY A 408 12.69 1.72 -17.43
C GLY A 408 11.19 1.46 -17.29
N GLU A 409 10.80 0.27 -16.84
CA GLU A 409 9.44 0.02 -16.31
C GLU A 409 9.20 0.73 -14.95
N PHE A 410 10.25 1.32 -14.36
CA PHE A 410 10.29 1.82 -12.99
C PHE A 410 9.55 3.15 -12.74
N ALA A 411 9.09 3.85 -13.78
CA ALA A 411 8.20 4.99 -13.61
C ALA A 411 7.44 5.27 -14.92
N GLN A 412 6.46 4.44 -15.25
CA GLN A 412 5.32 4.93 -16.00
C GLN A 412 4.58 5.89 -15.05
N ILE A 413 4.98 7.17 -15.01
CA ILE A 413 4.12 8.19 -14.40
C ILE A 413 2.80 8.06 -15.17
N PRO A 414 1.67 7.71 -14.52
CA PRO A 414 0.40 7.53 -15.22
C PRO A 414 -0.13 8.91 -15.63
N VAL A 415 0.50 9.50 -16.62
CA VAL A 415 0.10 10.77 -17.22
C VAL A 415 -0.94 10.41 -18.28
N GLY A 416 -2.22 10.52 -17.91
CA GLY A 416 -3.34 10.37 -18.85
C GLY A 416 -4.02 9.00 -18.89
N THR A 417 -3.88 8.17 -17.86
CA THR A 417 -4.84 7.08 -17.60
C THR A 417 -5.89 7.56 -16.62
N SER A 418 -7.17 7.28 -16.88
CA SER A 418 -8.27 7.49 -15.94
C SER A 418 -7.91 6.89 -14.58
N THR A 419 -7.57 7.74 -13.62
CA THR A 419 -7.11 7.30 -12.31
C THR A 419 -8.32 7.33 -11.40
N THR A 420 -8.84 6.15 -11.06
CA THR A 420 -9.88 6.01 -10.04
C THR A 420 -9.25 5.73 -8.68
N MET A 421 -9.99 5.95 -7.59
CA MET A 421 -9.53 5.61 -6.24
C MET A 421 -9.23 4.12 -6.12
N GLY A 422 -10.07 3.25 -6.69
CA GLY A 422 -9.81 1.81 -6.72
C GLY A 422 -8.52 1.46 -7.47
N ALA A 423 -8.21 2.16 -8.56
CA ALA A 423 -6.94 1.98 -9.27
C ALA A 423 -5.73 2.42 -8.42
N ILE A 424 -5.85 3.54 -7.69
CA ILE A 424 -4.81 4.02 -6.76
C ILE A 424 -4.55 2.98 -5.67
N LEU A 425 -5.61 2.53 -4.97
CA LEU A 425 -5.53 1.55 -3.89
C LEU A 425 -4.94 0.21 -4.37
N TYR A 426 -5.36 -0.23 -5.56
CA TYR A 426 -4.82 -1.45 -6.16
C TYR A 426 -3.32 -1.34 -6.43
N GLN A 427 -2.88 -0.25 -7.06
CA GLN A 427 -1.48 -0.06 -7.40
C GLN A 427 -0.59 0.17 -6.16
N SER A 428 -1.07 0.92 -5.17
CA SER A 428 -0.32 1.13 -3.91
C SER A 428 -0.09 -0.19 -3.19
N MET A 429 -1.12 -1.04 -3.09
CA MET A 429 -1.00 -2.36 -2.46
C MET A 429 -0.11 -3.32 -3.23
N ARG A 430 -0.20 -3.33 -4.58
CA ARG A 430 0.71 -4.13 -5.42
C ARG A 430 2.16 -3.71 -5.22
N GLN A 431 2.44 -2.41 -5.18
CA GLN A 431 3.77 -1.88 -4.95
C GLN A 431 4.28 -2.21 -3.55
N GLN A 432 3.42 -2.11 -2.54
CA GLN A 432 3.77 -2.47 -1.17
C GLN A 432 4.17 -3.95 -1.06
N VAL A 433 3.41 -4.87 -1.67
CA VAL A 433 3.76 -6.30 -1.70
C VAL A 433 5.13 -6.56 -2.33
N GLU A 434 5.43 -5.89 -3.43
CA GLU A 434 6.72 -6.03 -4.13
C GLU A 434 7.89 -5.52 -3.28
N LEU A 435 7.70 -4.40 -2.59
CA LEU A 435 8.69 -3.87 -1.64
C LEU A 435 8.85 -4.81 -0.43
N MET A 436 7.74 -5.20 0.21
CA MET A 436 7.74 -5.99 1.43
C MET A 436 8.37 -7.37 1.23
N SER A 437 8.19 -7.98 0.06
CA SER A 437 8.81 -9.28 -0.28
C SER A 437 10.34 -9.30 -0.18
N SER A 438 11.00 -8.15 -0.01
CA SER A 438 12.46 -8.02 0.18
C SER A 438 12.93 -7.92 1.64
N PHE A 439 12.03 -7.82 2.62
CA PHE A 439 12.36 -7.48 4.02
C PHE A 439 12.76 -8.66 4.93
N GLY A 440 12.92 -9.87 4.39
CA GLY A 440 13.38 -11.04 5.16
C GLY A 440 12.31 -12.13 5.30
N PRO A 441 12.35 -12.96 6.36
CA PRO A 441 11.36 -14.02 6.56
C PRO A 441 9.96 -13.44 6.83
N TYR A 442 8.92 -14.23 6.54
CA TYR A 442 7.53 -13.86 6.78
C TYR A 442 7.25 -13.74 8.29
N PHE A 443 6.50 -12.71 8.67
CA PHE A 443 6.03 -12.45 10.03
C PHE A 443 4.57 -11.97 10.00
N GLU A 444 3.92 -11.97 11.15
CA GLU A 444 2.50 -11.61 11.29
C GLU A 444 2.24 -10.14 10.90
N GLY A 445 1.15 -9.89 10.16
CA GLY A 445 0.85 -8.57 9.58
C GLY A 445 1.63 -8.22 8.31
N MET A 446 2.53 -9.07 7.83
CA MET A 446 3.23 -8.86 6.57
C MET A 446 2.32 -9.14 5.37
N ILE A 447 2.20 -8.18 4.44
CA ILE A 447 1.43 -8.41 3.20
C ILE A 447 2.28 -9.20 2.20
N THR A 448 1.78 -10.36 1.79
CA THR A 448 2.34 -11.22 0.75
C THR A 448 1.38 -11.33 -0.43
N PRO A 449 1.82 -11.78 -1.62
CA PRO A 449 0.91 -11.94 -2.74
C PRO A 449 -0.34 -12.76 -2.41
N ALA A 450 -0.25 -13.81 -1.57
CA ALA A 450 -1.39 -14.64 -1.19
C ALA A 450 -2.42 -13.91 -0.31
N LEU A 451 -2.00 -12.86 0.41
CA LEU A 451 -2.87 -12.04 1.25
C LEU A 451 -3.41 -10.80 0.54
N LEU A 452 -2.75 -10.39 -0.54
CA LEU A 452 -3.02 -9.13 -1.24
C LEU A 452 -4.50 -8.89 -1.54
N TYR A 453 -5.26 -9.88 -2.02
CA TYR A 453 -6.68 -9.67 -2.33
C TYR A 453 -7.49 -9.32 -1.08
N ARG A 454 -7.25 -9.99 0.05
CA ARG A 454 -7.94 -9.71 1.31
C ARG A 454 -7.58 -8.31 1.81
N GLU A 455 -6.28 -8.03 1.92
CA GLU A 455 -5.77 -6.75 2.44
C GLU A 455 -6.20 -5.56 1.58
N LEU A 456 -6.33 -5.76 0.26
CA LEU A 456 -6.83 -4.74 -0.63
C LEU A 456 -8.25 -4.27 -0.27
N PHE A 457 -9.14 -5.19 0.12
CA PHE A 457 -10.50 -4.82 0.51
C PHE A 457 -10.60 -4.31 1.95
N VAL A 458 -9.78 -4.84 2.87
CA VAL A 458 -9.66 -4.28 4.23
C VAL A 458 -9.23 -2.82 4.17
N SER A 459 -8.14 -2.51 3.47
CA SER A 459 -7.68 -1.12 3.35
C SER A 459 -8.60 -0.23 2.51
N ALA A 460 -9.41 -0.82 1.63
CA ALA A 460 -10.44 -0.06 0.94
C ALA A 460 -11.59 0.33 1.87
N GLU A 461 -12.02 -0.56 2.76
CA GLU A 461 -13.02 -0.26 3.80
C GLU A 461 -12.49 0.80 4.78
N GLU A 462 -11.23 0.69 5.20
CA GLU A 462 -10.57 1.71 6.02
C GLU A 462 -10.54 3.07 5.30
N ALA A 463 -10.15 3.10 4.03
CA ALA A 463 -10.16 4.33 3.24
C ALA A 463 -11.59 4.88 3.05
N ALA A 464 -12.57 4.01 2.84
CA ALA A 464 -13.97 4.39 2.67
C ALA A 464 -14.57 5.02 3.93
N ALA A 465 -14.09 4.68 5.13
CA ALA A 465 -14.51 5.32 6.38
C ALA A 465 -14.17 6.83 6.42
N TYR A 466 -13.18 7.29 5.65
CA TYR A 466 -12.77 8.69 5.60
C TYR A 466 -13.21 9.42 4.33
N VAL A 467 -13.19 8.73 3.18
CA VAL A 467 -13.41 9.37 1.86
C VAL A 467 -14.34 8.57 0.94
N GLY A 468 -15.03 7.56 1.48
CA GLY A 468 -16.05 6.80 0.76
C GLY A 468 -17.32 7.59 0.52
N ASP A 469 -18.21 7.05 -0.31
CA ASP A 469 -19.45 7.73 -0.71
C ASP A 469 -20.36 8.07 0.48
N ASP A 470 -20.35 7.24 1.54
CA ASP A 470 -21.14 7.44 2.76
C ASP A 470 -20.66 8.62 3.60
N CYS A 471 -19.43 9.12 3.37
CA CYS A 471 -18.89 10.32 4.02
C CYS A 471 -19.42 11.62 3.38
N PHE A 472 -20.19 11.55 2.29
CA PHE A 472 -20.66 12.73 1.55
C PHE A 472 -22.15 13.00 1.71
N GLU A 473 -22.48 14.25 2.08
CA GLU A 473 -23.85 14.75 2.12
C GLU A 473 -24.18 15.65 0.93
N ALA A 474 -25.40 15.55 0.40
CA ALA A 474 -25.85 16.40 -0.69
C ALA A 474 -26.27 17.80 -0.18
N SER A 475 -25.57 18.86 -0.58
CA SER A 475 -25.86 20.23 -0.17
C SER A 475 -25.71 21.22 -1.32
N GLY A 476 -26.76 21.97 -1.63
CA GLY A 476 -26.69 23.10 -2.58
C GLY A 476 -26.21 22.77 -4.00
N GLY A 477 -26.30 21.51 -4.45
CA GLY A 477 -25.77 21.04 -5.74
C GLY A 477 -24.34 20.48 -5.69
N TYR A 478 -23.80 20.31 -4.48
CA TYR A 478 -22.51 19.69 -4.19
C TYR A 478 -22.71 18.39 -3.41
N SER A 479 -21.75 17.48 -3.53
CA SER A 479 -21.48 16.45 -2.52
C SER A 479 -20.44 17.02 -1.56
N VAL A 480 -20.73 17.02 -0.26
CA VAL A 480 -19.90 17.66 0.77
C VAL A 480 -19.47 16.61 1.79
N LEU A 481 -18.17 16.42 1.90
CA LEU A 481 -17.54 15.69 2.99
C LEU A 481 -17.07 16.71 4.02
N HIS A 482 -17.37 16.43 5.29
CA HIS A 482 -16.92 17.18 6.45
C HIS A 482 -16.37 16.18 7.48
N TYR A 483 -15.23 16.50 8.07
CA TYR A 483 -14.62 15.72 9.14
C TYR A 483 -13.93 16.66 10.12
N ASP A 484 -14.25 16.59 11.39
CA ASP A 484 -13.72 17.50 12.41
C ASP A 484 -13.24 16.80 13.69
N GLU A 485 -12.96 17.60 14.71
CA GLU A 485 -12.50 17.12 16.01
C GLU A 485 -13.52 16.21 16.71
N GLU A 486 -14.82 16.45 16.53
CA GLU A 486 -15.87 15.60 17.13
C GLU A 486 -15.85 14.20 16.49
N ASP A 487 -15.72 14.13 15.16
CA ASP A 487 -15.62 12.86 14.43
C ASP A 487 -14.36 12.07 14.85
N TYR A 488 -13.22 12.76 14.97
CA TYR A 488 -11.96 12.15 15.40
C TYR A 488 -12.01 11.65 16.84
N ASN A 489 -12.54 12.46 17.76
CA ASN A 489 -12.69 12.06 19.15
C ASN A 489 -13.68 10.89 19.30
N ALA A 490 -14.77 10.88 18.53
CA ALA A 490 -15.70 9.76 18.49
C ALA A 490 -15.04 8.47 17.96
N TYR A 491 -14.17 8.58 16.95
CA TYR A 491 -13.35 7.47 16.50
C TYR A 491 -12.45 6.94 17.63
N LEU A 492 -11.70 7.82 18.31
CA LEU A 492 -10.84 7.42 19.43
C LEU A 492 -11.63 6.71 20.53
N GLU A 493 -12.79 7.25 20.92
CA GLU A 493 -13.64 6.63 21.94
C GLU A 493 -14.21 5.29 21.49
N SER A 494 -14.50 5.12 20.20
CA SER A 494 -14.95 3.84 19.65
C SER A 494 -13.85 2.77 19.67
N GLN A 495 -12.59 3.17 19.46
CA GLN A 495 -11.46 2.24 19.37
C GLN A 495 -10.82 1.94 20.72
N TYR A 496 -10.77 2.92 21.61
CA TYR A 496 -9.99 2.87 22.85
C TYR A 496 -10.84 3.07 24.12
N GLY A 497 -12.17 3.10 23.98
CA GLY A 497 -13.12 3.21 25.08
C GLY A 497 -13.50 4.64 25.47
N GLU A 498 -14.59 4.77 26.24
CA GLU A 498 -15.15 6.06 26.67
C GLU A 498 -14.10 6.89 27.44
N GLY A 499 -13.97 8.17 27.08
CA GLY A 499 -13.01 9.10 27.70
C GLY A 499 -11.58 9.01 27.15
N SER A 500 -11.30 8.09 26.23
CA SER A 500 -9.98 7.96 25.61
C SER A 500 -9.54 9.19 24.82
N ALA A 501 -10.49 9.88 24.18
CA ALA A 501 -10.22 11.12 23.47
C ALA A 501 -9.59 12.23 24.35
N GLU A 502 -9.88 12.26 25.66
CA GLU A 502 -9.32 13.29 26.55
C GLU A 502 -7.79 13.28 26.60
N TYR A 503 -7.19 12.08 26.52
CA TYR A 503 -5.75 11.89 26.63
C TYR A 503 -5.07 11.40 25.35
N LEU A 504 -5.78 10.75 24.43
CA LEU A 504 -5.24 10.31 23.13
C LEU A 504 -5.37 11.37 22.04
N SER A 505 -6.34 12.27 22.12
CA SER A 505 -6.53 13.27 21.05
C SER A 505 -5.32 14.20 20.96
N GLU A 506 -4.72 14.28 19.78
CA GLU A 506 -3.53 15.08 19.53
C GLU A 506 -3.86 16.49 19.00
N PHE A 507 -5.13 16.78 18.72
CA PHE A 507 -5.57 18.01 18.09
C PHE A 507 -6.19 18.98 19.09
N GLU A 508 -5.86 20.26 18.92
CA GLU A 508 -6.55 21.40 19.53
C GLU A 508 -7.60 21.98 18.56
N GLN A 509 -7.40 21.77 17.26
CA GLN A 509 -8.36 22.10 16.20
C GLN A 509 -8.24 21.08 15.08
N LEU A 510 -9.36 20.58 14.59
CA LEU A 510 -9.44 19.78 13.37
C LEU A 510 -10.73 20.12 12.63
N GLU A 511 -10.61 20.53 11.38
CA GLU A 511 -11.73 20.82 10.49
C GLU A 511 -11.29 20.55 9.05
N MET A 512 -11.93 19.60 8.39
CA MET A 512 -11.69 19.24 7.00
C MET A 512 -13.01 19.28 6.24
N GLU A 513 -12.99 19.92 5.07
CA GLU A 513 -14.15 19.99 4.19
C GLU A 513 -13.71 19.79 2.73
N LEU A 514 -14.43 18.93 2.03
CA LEU A 514 -14.31 18.75 0.58
C LEU A 514 -15.69 18.86 -0.05
N LYS A 515 -15.86 19.83 -0.96
CA LYS A 515 -17.10 20.03 -1.73
C LYS A 515 -16.85 19.72 -3.19
N ILE A 516 -17.60 18.78 -3.74
CA ILE A 516 -17.52 18.37 -5.15
C ILE A 516 -18.80 18.78 -5.86
N ALA A 517 -18.69 19.67 -6.85
CA ALA A 517 -19.80 20.06 -7.70
C ALA A 517 -20.16 18.94 -8.68
N ARG A 518 -21.38 18.97 -9.25
CA ARG A 518 -21.78 18.03 -10.32
C ARG A 518 -20.87 18.07 -11.56
N SER A 519 -20.17 19.18 -11.80
CA SER A 519 -19.18 19.27 -12.88
C SER A 519 -17.84 18.60 -12.56
N GLY A 520 -17.67 18.06 -11.34
CA GLY A 520 -16.42 17.54 -10.79
C GLY A 520 -15.42 18.61 -10.35
N ALA A 521 -15.78 19.89 -10.45
CA ALA A 521 -14.99 20.95 -9.82
C ALA A 521 -15.14 20.86 -8.30
N ALA A 522 -14.05 21.06 -7.57
CA ALA A 522 -14.02 20.89 -6.12
C ALA A 522 -13.49 22.13 -5.40
N THR A 523 -13.92 22.33 -4.16
CA THR A 523 -13.29 23.24 -3.21
C THR A 523 -12.94 22.46 -1.95
N PHE A 524 -11.81 22.78 -1.34
CA PHE A 524 -11.35 22.08 -0.15
C PHE A 524 -10.86 23.06 0.91
N ARG A 525 -11.00 22.66 2.17
CA ARG A 525 -10.52 23.35 3.35
C ARG A 525 -9.96 22.30 4.32
N MET A 526 -8.83 22.58 4.92
CA MET A 526 -8.29 21.83 6.04
C MET A 526 -7.69 22.82 7.03
N LEU A 527 -8.13 22.77 8.27
CA LEU A 527 -7.56 23.46 9.41
C LEU A 527 -7.23 22.40 10.45
N MET A 528 -5.95 22.31 10.79
CA MET A 528 -5.46 21.35 11.76
C MET A 528 -4.48 22.08 12.69
N GLN A 529 -4.67 21.94 13.99
CA GLN A 529 -3.73 22.42 15.00
C GLN A 529 -3.47 21.31 15.99
N THR A 530 -2.21 20.92 16.18
CA THR A 530 -1.84 19.96 17.22
C THR A 530 -1.78 20.63 18.60
N LYS A 531 -1.96 19.83 19.65
CA LYS A 531 -1.72 20.25 21.04
C LYS A 531 -0.24 20.62 21.24
N ASP A 532 0.01 21.51 22.19
CA ASP A 532 1.36 21.91 22.54
C ASP A 532 1.92 21.03 23.64
N HIS A 533 2.88 20.17 23.31
CA HIS A 533 3.58 19.32 24.27
C HIS A 533 4.95 19.90 24.67
N GLY A 534 5.18 21.18 24.38
CA GLY A 534 6.37 21.91 24.78
C GLY A 534 7.51 21.79 23.77
N VAL A 535 8.76 21.85 24.25
CA VAL A 535 9.93 22.12 23.39
C VAL A 535 10.22 21.00 22.38
N TYR A 536 9.93 19.75 22.71
CA TYR A 536 10.22 18.59 21.84
C TYR A 536 9.07 18.23 20.88
N SER A 537 7.86 18.72 21.15
CA SER A 537 6.71 18.58 20.27
C SER A 537 5.87 19.86 20.35
N PRO A 538 6.36 20.95 19.74
CA PRO A 538 5.67 22.24 19.76
C PRO A 538 4.46 22.18 18.84
N ALA A 539 3.39 22.89 19.23
CA ALA A 539 2.17 22.95 18.43
C ALA A 539 2.44 23.33 16.96
N MET A 540 1.84 22.58 16.04
CA MET A 540 1.85 22.82 14.61
C MET A 540 0.47 23.26 14.17
N LEU A 541 0.38 24.30 13.33
CA LEU A 541 -0.83 24.71 12.64
C LEU A 541 -0.65 24.44 11.14
N LEU A 542 -1.62 23.77 10.54
CA LEU A 542 -1.78 23.63 9.10
C LEU A 542 -3.13 24.21 8.69
N ASP A 543 -3.10 25.20 7.80
CA ASP A 543 -4.29 25.87 7.29
C ASP A 543 -4.19 25.85 5.75
N ILE A 544 -4.97 24.99 5.12
CA ILE A 544 -5.03 24.80 3.67
C ILE A 544 -6.43 25.14 3.16
N SER A 545 -6.52 25.87 2.06
CA SER A 545 -7.77 26.06 1.34
C SER A 545 -7.53 26.20 -0.16
N GLY A 546 -8.52 25.84 -0.97
CA GLY A 546 -8.36 25.94 -2.40
C GLY A 546 -9.56 25.51 -3.22
N SER A 547 -9.38 25.57 -4.53
CA SER A 547 -10.32 25.07 -5.52
C SER A 547 -9.60 24.42 -6.69
N GLN A 548 -10.24 23.41 -7.26
CA GLN A 548 -9.73 22.63 -8.36
C GLN A 548 -10.81 22.46 -9.42
N SER A 549 -10.45 22.70 -10.68
CA SER A 549 -11.30 22.50 -11.85
C SER A 549 -10.43 22.05 -13.02
N PRO A 550 -11.01 21.56 -14.13
CA PRO A 550 -10.22 21.07 -15.27
C PRO A 550 -9.34 22.15 -15.93
N THR A 551 -9.64 23.43 -15.67
CA THR A 551 -8.95 24.56 -16.31
C THR A 551 -8.20 25.44 -15.31
N ARG A 552 -8.38 25.22 -14.00
CA ARG A 552 -7.85 26.12 -12.99
C ARG A 552 -7.69 25.44 -11.64
N VAL A 553 -6.58 25.75 -10.99
CA VAL A 553 -6.25 25.37 -9.62
C VAL A 553 -5.92 26.64 -8.84
N ASP A 554 -6.47 26.77 -7.65
CA ASP A 554 -6.05 27.77 -6.67
C ASP A 554 -5.82 27.07 -5.33
N LEU A 555 -4.70 27.34 -4.69
CA LEU A 555 -4.30 26.79 -3.40
C LEU A 555 -3.71 27.91 -2.54
N SER A 556 -4.10 27.94 -1.28
CA SER A 556 -3.49 28.74 -0.22
C SER A 556 -3.16 27.81 0.93
N MET A 557 -1.94 27.91 1.46
CA MET A 557 -1.43 27.11 2.57
C MET A 557 -0.69 28.00 3.55
N LEU A 558 -0.91 27.75 4.84
CA LEU A 558 -0.17 28.33 5.94
C LEU A 558 0.24 27.21 6.89
N VAL A 559 1.54 27.02 7.05
CA VAL A 559 2.13 26.14 8.05
C VAL A 559 2.73 27.01 9.13
N LYS A 560 2.45 26.73 10.40
CA LYS A 560 3.16 27.33 11.52
C LYS A 560 3.70 26.25 12.43
N LEU A 561 4.95 26.41 12.84
CA LEU A 561 5.51 25.64 13.95
C LEU A 561 5.79 26.61 15.08
N LYS A 562 5.14 26.39 16.23
CA LYS A 562 5.12 27.34 17.35
C LYS A 562 6.54 27.78 17.73
N ASN A 563 6.74 29.10 17.81
CA ASN A 563 8.02 29.75 18.13
C ASN A 563 9.19 29.44 17.19
N GLN A 564 8.96 28.80 16.03
CA GLN A 564 10.02 28.48 15.06
C GLN A 564 9.82 29.24 13.76
N PHE A 565 8.74 28.97 13.02
CA PHE A 565 8.50 29.60 11.73
C PHE A 565 7.04 29.62 11.31
N ASN A 566 6.73 30.49 10.34
CA ASN A 566 5.52 30.43 9.52
C ASN A 566 5.92 30.28 8.05
N LEU A 567 5.29 29.36 7.31
CA LEU A 567 5.41 29.24 5.87
C LEU A 567 4.04 29.53 5.25
N GLU A 568 3.95 30.64 4.53
CA GLU A 568 2.78 30.96 3.70
C GLU A 568 3.09 30.56 2.25
N LEU A 569 2.17 29.88 1.58
CA LEU A 569 2.27 29.48 0.18
C LEU A 569 0.95 29.75 -0.53
N THR A 570 1.02 30.30 -1.73
CA THR A 570 -0.10 30.39 -2.66
C THR A 570 0.31 29.81 -4.00
N TYR A 571 -0.62 29.12 -4.67
CA TYR A 571 -0.41 28.57 -5.99
C TYR A 571 -1.67 28.80 -6.83
N THR A 572 -1.49 29.33 -8.03
CA THR A 572 -2.56 29.46 -9.02
C THR A 572 -2.06 28.91 -10.35
N GLY A 573 -2.76 27.90 -10.86
CA GLY A 573 -2.49 27.29 -12.17
C GLY A 573 -3.69 27.47 -13.10
N ASN A 574 -3.44 27.77 -14.38
CA ASN A 574 -4.47 27.83 -15.41
C ASN A 574 -4.07 26.93 -16.58
N THR A 575 -4.97 26.02 -16.95
CA THR A 575 -4.79 25.09 -18.06
C THR A 575 -5.71 25.47 -19.22
N THR A 576 -5.14 25.47 -20.43
CA THR A 576 -5.86 25.79 -21.67
C THR A 576 -5.49 24.81 -22.77
N GLU A 577 -6.45 24.45 -23.62
CA GLU A 577 -6.19 23.69 -24.85
C GLU A 577 -5.27 24.51 -25.78
N THR A 578 -4.32 23.84 -26.44
CA THR A 578 -3.33 24.48 -27.30
C THR A 578 -3.01 23.65 -28.54
N ASN A 579 -2.53 24.31 -29.60
CA ASN A 579 -1.98 23.65 -30.78
C ASN A 579 -0.47 23.36 -30.65
N GLN A 580 0.17 23.82 -29.56
CA GLN A 580 1.57 23.52 -29.28
C GLN A 580 1.70 22.08 -28.79
N LYS A 581 2.78 21.41 -29.20
CA LYS A 581 3.09 20.06 -28.76
C LYS A 581 4.38 20.06 -27.94
N PRO A 582 4.47 19.22 -26.90
CA PRO A 582 5.73 18.97 -26.23
C PRO A 582 6.69 18.25 -27.18
N ASN A 583 7.98 18.51 -27.02
CA ASN A 583 9.06 17.72 -27.61
C ASN A 583 9.18 16.40 -26.86
N ALA A 584 9.50 15.32 -27.56
CA ALA A 584 9.82 14.01 -26.97
C ALA A 584 11.32 13.87 -26.63
N ALA A 585 12.15 14.83 -27.03
CA ALA A 585 13.59 14.79 -26.75
C ALA A 585 14.16 16.22 -26.73
N PRO A 586 15.36 16.40 -26.16
CA PRO A 586 16.10 17.66 -26.25
C PRO A 586 16.24 18.16 -27.71
N PRO A 587 16.27 19.49 -27.94
CA PRO A 587 16.45 20.05 -29.27
C PRO A 587 17.70 19.54 -29.98
N ALA A 588 17.61 19.37 -31.31
CA ALA A 588 18.72 18.85 -32.11
C ALA A 588 19.97 19.74 -31.99
N GLY A 589 21.11 19.12 -31.68
CA GLY A 589 22.39 19.80 -31.50
C GLY A 589 22.70 20.20 -30.05
N GLU A 590 21.78 19.98 -29.10
CA GLU A 590 22.08 20.10 -27.67
C GLU A 590 22.80 18.86 -27.13
N THR A 591 23.66 19.08 -26.13
CA THR A 591 24.40 18.00 -25.47
C THR A 591 23.47 17.25 -24.52
N VAL A 592 23.46 15.92 -24.63
CA VAL A 592 22.74 15.03 -23.71
C VAL A 592 23.77 14.13 -23.02
N VAL A 593 23.72 14.09 -21.69
CA VAL A 593 24.56 13.27 -20.83
C VAL A 593 23.71 12.15 -20.26
N ASN A 594 24.11 10.90 -20.49
CA ASN A 594 23.55 9.76 -19.79
C ASN A 594 24.49 9.36 -18.64
N PRO A 595 24.12 9.63 -17.37
CA PRO A 595 24.99 9.32 -16.22
C PRO A 595 25.13 7.80 -15.97
N TYR A 596 24.37 6.96 -16.67
CA TYR A 596 24.38 5.49 -16.53
C TYR A 596 25.18 4.77 -17.61
N GLU A 597 25.70 5.45 -18.64
CA GLU A 597 26.48 4.83 -19.73
C GLU A 597 27.72 4.05 -19.24
N SER A 598 28.25 4.35 -18.05
CA SER A 598 29.40 3.62 -17.48
C SER A 598 29.04 2.31 -16.77
N TYR A 599 27.75 1.98 -16.60
CA TYR A 599 27.27 0.79 -15.89
C TYR A 599 26.66 -0.28 -16.80
N GLU A 600 26.63 -0.08 -18.12
CA GLU A 600 26.30 -1.16 -19.04
C GLU A 600 27.40 -2.23 -18.96
N THR A 601 27.09 -3.35 -18.31
CA THR A 601 27.91 -4.57 -18.35
C THR A 601 28.20 -4.91 -19.81
N PRO A 602 29.47 -5.06 -20.21
CA PRO A 602 29.80 -5.42 -21.59
C PRO A 602 29.13 -6.75 -21.94
N GLU A 603 28.49 -6.81 -23.11
CA GLU A 603 27.93 -8.04 -23.67
C GLU A 603 28.92 -9.21 -23.49
N PRO A 604 28.45 -10.40 -23.07
CA PRO A 604 29.32 -11.55 -23.02
C PRO A 604 29.84 -11.81 -24.43
N ALA A 605 31.16 -11.70 -24.59
CA ALA A 605 31.84 -11.99 -25.84
C ALA A 605 31.38 -13.36 -26.34
N ALA A 606 30.86 -13.40 -27.56
CA ALA A 606 30.44 -14.62 -28.23
C ALA A 606 31.56 -15.67 -28.15
N ALA A 607 31.25 -16.80 -27.53
CA ALA A 607 32.08 -18.01 -27.50
C ALA A 607 31.26 -19.18 -28.03
#